data_AF-A0A9E7YXZ7-F1
#
_entry.id   AF-A0A9E7YXZ7-F1
#
_cell.length_a   1.000
_cell.length_b   1.000
_cell.length_c   1.000
_cell.angle_alpha   90.00
_cell.angle_beta   90.00
_cell.angle_gamma   90.00
#
_symmetry.space_group_name_H-M   'P 1'
#
loop_
_entity.id
_entity.type
_entity.pdbx_description
1 polymer ?
#
loop_
_entity_poly.entity_id
_entity_poly.type
_entity_poly.pdbx_seq_one_letter_code
_entity_poly.pdbx_strand_id
1 'polypeptide(L)'
;MMAVVAAAALTGCGGGGGGGSDTSSSASTTQATPASVAVAAACSGTHCGALGTTYAGSGVGIWQATNTGGAAAAVPVSIAGLTGQNVTLIYTNQSAAAQQMPSVSLSTASLTGTGGTSVAKPQASTGTQGDTNAAFDRTLSDFNAHALDGYASGPAPLKTQGAANVAVLRPQSVAGVGAQRSWNHQQPDGAAVTVTATLRQQATATDGRIVNLWVEDSEYGSSKISDGIINTLLTKFSSGSQSVYSLATSLVGQPWGAYSSSASLIDPNQALDIVVLNIEPDSQPYGRVGYFWARNNFTTSAQPLSNQSLSLYVDSETIYLGGTSGLSTVVSTLGHEFTHMANFYQRGVLHGSSYMYGTWLEEMTAMTMEDALSSQIDASFNTVRDSRFPAWLQSAYDCSLTAFNSSLSSTCPGYPISGSLGGFLLRQYGLSYYRNLLQNFSSIDSATLLNSAIQAGGGAGLGDAVARWGTAIALLPAASSPSGFAYPARTEGSFSIPAVNGPDYSGQRAMPSSVPATLQGYGHFPVARGVKIGTYSETITVPAYSTVSIVVQ
;
A
#
# COMPACT_ATOMS: atom_id res chain seq x y z
N MET A 1 15.77 51.55 -11.03
CA MET A 1 15.53 51.14 -12.43
C MET A 1 16.88 50.73 -13.02
N MET A 2 16.88 49.70 -13.87
CA MET A 2 17.99 49.07 -14.62
C MET A 2 18.79 47.96 -13.95
N ALA A 3 18.83 46.86 -14.71
CA ALA A 3 19.27 45.51 -14.44
C ALA A 3 20.75 45.30 -14.77
N VAL A 4 21.34 44.24 -14.22
CA VAL A 4 22.63 43.70 -14.66
C VAL A 4 22.40 42.29 -15.17
N VAL A 5 22.63 42.11 -16.47
CA VAL A 5 22.84 40.83 -17.15
C VAL A 5 24.30 40.85 -17.60
N ALA A 6 25.06 39.78 -17.33
CA ALA A 6 26.36 39.57 -17.95
C ALA A 6 26.56 38.08 -18.23
N ALA A 7 26.64 37.76 -19.52
CA ALA A 7 27.08 36.50 -20.09
C ALA A 7 28.61 36.49 -20.25
N ALA A 8 29.23 35.31 -20.12
CA ALA A 8 30.60 35.02 -20.56
C ALA A 8 30.55 33.66 -21.31
N ALA A 9 30.68 33.63 -22.63
CA ALA A 9 31.91 33.74 -23.44
C ALA A 9 32.80 32.49 -23.33
N LEU A 10 32.58 31.53 -24.24
CA LEU A 10 33.59 30.53 -24.62
C LEU A 10 34.24 30.98 -25.93
N THR A 11 35.56 31.09 -25.85
CA THR A 11 36.53 31.57 -26.81
C THR A 11 36.60 30.72 -28.07
N GLY A 12 36.72 31.39 -29.21
CA GLY A 12 37.02 30.77 -30.51
C GLY A 12 38.52 30.61 -30.78
N CYS A 13 38.80 29.78 -31.79
CA CYS A 13 39.86 29.80 -32.80
C CYS A 13 39.76 28.45 -33.54
N GLY A 14 39.69 28.29 -34.86
CA GLY A 14 39.86 29.21 -35.98
C GLY A 14 40.45 28.40 -37.15
N GLY A 15 39.77 28.44 -38.31
CA GLY A 15 40.27 28.12 -39.66
C GLY A 15 40.55 26.64 -39.99
N GLY A 16 40.35 26.12 -41.20
CA GLY A 16 39.83 26.70 -42.43
C GLY A 16 40.22 25.79 -43.62
N GLY A 17 39.29 25.59 -44.56
CA GLY A 17 39.59 25.40 -45.99
C GLY A 17 39.87 23.99 -46.55
N GLY A 18 38.84 23.38 -47.14
CA GLY A 18 38.82 23.03 -48.57
C GLY A 18 39.38 21.67 -49.04
N GLY A 19 38.54 20.89 -49.72
CA GLY A 19 38.96 19.85 -50.66
C GLY A 19 38.07 18.62 -50.66
N GLY A 20 37.14 18.53 -51.61
CA GLY A 20 36.15 17.46 -51.71
C GLY A 20 36.71 16.08 -52.02
N SER A 21 35.99 15.06 -51.55
CA SER A 21 35.85 13.77 -52.24
C SER A 21 34.58 13.11 -51.72
N ASP A 22 33.66 12.83 -52.66
CA ASP A 22 32.45 12.06 -52.44
C ASP A 22 32.77 10.69 -51.86
N THR A 23 32.31 10.43 -50.63
CA THR A 23 32.02 9.08 -50.17
C THR A 23 30.75 9.11 -49.32
N SER A 24 29.68 8.60 -49.92
CA SER A 24 28.43 8.25 -49.26
C SER A 24 28.71 7.19 -48.18
N SER A 25 28.86 7.62 -46.94
CA SER A 25 28.77 6.74 -45.77
C SER A 25 27.34 6.83 -45.24
N SER A 26 26.52 5.89 -45.70
CA SER A 26 25.28 5.52 -45.04
C SER A 26 25.60 5.16 -43.59
N ALA A 27 25.21 6.02 -42.66
CA ALA A 27 25.15 5.66 -41.25
C ALA A 27 24.13 4.53 -41.12
N SER A 28 24.62 3.30 -40.99
CA SER A 28 23.77 2.17 -40.61
C SER A 28 23.31 2.43 -39.18
N THR A 29 22.08 2.89 -39.04
CA THR A 29 21.33 2.68 -37.81
C THR A 29 21.24 1.16 -37.64
N THR A 30 22.03 0.62 -36.73
CA THR A 30 21.83 -0.73 -36.22
C THR A 30 20.46 -0.75 -35.55
N GLN A 31 19.45 -1.09 -36.33
CA GLN A 31 18.12 -1.44 -35.86
C GLN A 31 18.32 -2.60 -34.89
N ALA A 32 18.18 -2.33 -33.59
CA ALA A 32 18.19 -3.36 -32.57
C ALA A 32 17.17 -4.41 -32.97
N THR A 33 17.62 -5.64 -33.18
CA THR A 33 16.75 -6.78 -33.45
C THR A 33 15.77 -6.88 -32.26
N PRO A 34 14.44 -6.93 -32.49
CA PRO A 34 13.50 -7.13 -31.39
C PRO A 34 13.89 -8.40 -30.64
N ALA A 35 14.08 -8.33 -29.32
CA ALA A 35 14.21 -9.52 -28.51
C ALA A 35 12.99 -10.42 -28.78
N SER A 36 13.21 -11.67 -29.17
CA SER A 36 12.12 -12.61 -29.45
C SER A 36 11.38 -12.91 -28.15
N VAL A 37 10.16 -12.39 -27.99
CA VAL A 37 9.30 -12.71 -26.86
C VAL A 37 8.85 -14.16 -27.00
N ALA A 38 9.13 -14.98 -26.00
CA ALA A 38 8.81 -16.40 -25.99
C ALA A 38 8.16 -16.81 -24.67
N VAL A 39 7.35 -17.87 -24.72
CA VAL A 39 6.79 -18.49 -23.51
C VAL A 39 7.86 -19.33 -22.83
N ALA A 40 8.07 -19.11 -21.54
CA ALA A 40 8.95 -19.93 -20.71
C ALA A 40 8.26 -20.32 -19.40
N ALA A 41 8.62 -21.48 -18.85
CA ALA A 41 8.21 -21.85 -17.50
C ALA A 41 8.75 -20.81 -16.50
N ALA A 42 7.87 -20.24 -15.69
CA ALA A 42 8.18 -19.15 -14.77
C ALA A 42 8.22 -19.59 -13.30
N CYS A 43 7.79 -20.82 -13.02
CA CYS A 43 7.89 -21.44 -11.71
C CYS A 43 9.00 -22.49 -11.64
N SER A 44 9.34 -22.88 -10.41
CA SER A 44 10.24 -23.99 -10.12
C SER A 44 9.89 -24.63 -8.77
N GLY A 45 10.52 -25.77 -8.46
CA GLY A 45 10.33 -26.48 -7.19
C GLY A 45 9.17 -27.48 -7.20
N THR A 46 8.91 -28.07 -6.04
CA THR A 46 8.00 -29.22 -5.86
C THR A 46 6.53 -28.93 -6.14
N HIS A 47 6.14 -27.65 -6.15
CA HIS A 47 4.76 -27.21 -6.43
C HIS A 47 4.59 -26.64 -7.85
N CYS A 48 5.66 -26.63 -8.66
CA CYS A 48 5.62 -26.18 -10.04
C CYS A 48 5.22 -27.32 -10.99
N GLY A 49 4.07 -27.15 -11.63
CA GLY A 49 3.59 -28.05 -12.67
C GLY A 49 4.13 -27.74 -14.07
N ALA A 50 4.94 -26.70 -14.24
CA ALA A 50 5.48 -26.32 -15.54
C ALA A 50 6.84 -26.99 -15.81
N LEU A 51 6.94 -27.76 -16.90
CA LEU A 51 8.17 -28.36 -17.40
C LEU A 51 8.36 -28.03 -18.88
N GLY A 52 9.25 -27.07 -19.18
CA GLY A 52 9.42 -26.58 -20.55
C GLY A 52 8.10 -26.03 -21.08
N THR A 53 7.51 -26.66 -22.10
CA THR A 53 6.19 -26.35 -22.67
C THR A 53 5.15 -27.45 -22.37
N THR A 54 5.32 -28.19 -21.27
CA THR A 54 4.43 -29.30 -20.86
C THR A 54 4.01 -29.15 -19.41
N TYR A 55 2.75 -29.45 -19.11
CA TYR A 55 2.28 -29.59 -17.74
C TYR A 55 2.67 -30.96 -17.19
N ALA A 56 3.35 -30.99 -16.04
CA ALA A 56 3.91 -32.20 -15.43
C ALA A 56 2.86 -33.08 -14.71
N GLY A 57 1.60 -32.64 -14.61
CA GLY A 57 0.51 -33.41 -14.00
C GLY A 57 0.31 -33.19 -12.50
N SER A 58 1.08 -32.31 -11.86
CA SER A 58 0.93 -31.97 -10.43
C SER A 58 1.31 -30.52 -10.14
N GLY A 59 0.67 -29.91 -9.13
CA GLY A 59 0.92 -28.52 -8.73
C GLY A 59 0.37 -27.49 -9.71
N VAL A 60 0.75 -26.23 -9.54
CA VAL A 60 0.35 -25.14 -10.43
C VAL A 60 1.41 -24.95 -11.50
N GLY A 61 1.00 -25.03 -12.77
CA GLY A 61 1.84 -24.68 -13.90
C GLY A 61 1.77 -23.17 -14.17
N ILE A 62 2.92 -22.49 -14.17
CA ILE A 62 3.01 -21.07 -14.50
C ILE A 62 4.03 -20.88 -15.60
N TRP A 63 3.59 -20.29 -16.71
CA TRP A 63 4.44 -19.81 -17.79
C TRP A 63 4.28 -18.30 -17.95
N GLN A 64 5.32 -17.64 -18.44
CA GLN A 64 5.27 -16.22 -18.76
C GLN A 64 5.84 -15.95 -20.14
N ALA A 65 5.25 -14.97 -20.81
CA ALA A 65 5.82 -14.31 -21.97
C ALA A 65 5.94 -12.81 -21.65
N THR A 66 7.17 -12.33 -21.52
CA THR A 66 7.48 -10.95 -21.10
C THR A 66 8.02 -10.15 -22.28
N ASN A 67 7.35 -9.05 -22.60
CA ASN A 67 7.75 -8.12 -23.64
C ASN A 67 8.36 -6.87 -23.00
N THR A 68 9.68 -6.74 -23.08
CA THR A 68 10.41 -5.55 -22.62
C THR A 68 10.56 -4.48 -23.72
N GLY A 69 10.07 -4.75 -24.92
CA GLY A 69 10.12 -3.84 -26.07
C GLY A 69 8.98 -2.83 -26.10
N GLY A 70 9.17 -1.77 -26.88
CA GLY A 70 8.21 -0.68 -27.05
C GLY A 70 7.08 -0.92 -28.05
N ALA A 71 6.93 -2.14 -28.56
CA ALA A 71 5.85 -2.54 -29.47
C ALA A 71 5.27 -3.89 -29.05
N ALA A 72 4.00 -4.13 -29.34
CA ALA A 72 3.36 -5.40 -29.05
C ALA A 72 3.98 -6.56 -29.86
N ALA A 73 4.03 -7.76 -29.26
CA ALA A 73 4.64 -8.94 -29.87
C ALA A 73 3.64 -10.10 -29.94
N ALA A 74 3.53 -10.77 -31.10
CA ALA A 74 2.77 -12.01 -31.23
C ALA A 74 3.62 -13.20 -30.75
N VAL A 75 3.05 -14.00 -29.85
CA VAL A 75 3.74 -15.11 -29.18
C VAL A 75 2.91 -16.38 -29.32
N PRO A 76 3.41 -17.42 -30.02
CA PRO A 76 2.74 -18.71 -30.05
C PRO A 76 2.87 -19.39 -28.68
N VAL A 77 1.73 -19.83 -28.14
CA VAL A 77 1.64 -20.64 -26.92
C VAL A 77 1.27 -22.07 -27.32
N SER A 78 1.96 -23.04 -26.72
CA SER A 78 1.59 -24.45 -26.80
C SER A 78 1.99 -25.12 -25.48
N ILE A 79 1.02 -25.61 -24.71
CA ILE A 79 1.22 -26.30 -23.44
C ILE A 79 0.55 -27.66 -23.52
N ALA A 80 1.37 -28.71 -23.58
CA ALA A 80 0.91 -30.11 -23.67
C ALA A 80 0.68 -30.74 -22.29
N GLY A 81 0.11 -31.94 -22.26
CA GLY A 81 -0.01 -32.76 -21.04
C GLY A 81 -1.19 -32.43 -20.15
N LEU A 82 -2.17 -31.67 -20.64
CA LEU A 82 -3.34 -31.29 -19.87
C LEU A 82 -4.34 -32.46 -19.80
N THR A 83 -4.88 -32.71 -18.61
CA THR A 83 -5.84 -33.80 -18.34
C THR A 83 -7.18 -33.30 -17.83
N GLY A 84 -7.38 -31.98 -17.81
CA GLY A 84 -8.59 -31.33 -17.29
C GLY A 84 -8.34 -30.04 -16.49
N GLN A 85 -7.15 -29.46 -16.59
CA GLN A 85 -6.80 -28.24 -15.86
C GLN A 85 -7.48 -27.01 -16.46
N ASN A 86 -7.79 -26.03 -15.61
CA ASN A 86 -8.22 -24.71 -16.04
C ASN A 86 -7.02 -23.88 -16.49
N VAL A 87 -7.17 -23.21 -17.62
CA VAL A 87 -6.18 -22.26 -18.13
C VAL A 87 -6.68 -20.83 -17.94
N THR A 88 -5.86 -19.98 -17.32
CA THR A 88 -6.12 -18.54 -17.15
C THR A 88 -4.93 -17.73 -17.67
N LEU A 89 -5.21 -16.75 -18.53
CA LEU A 89 -4.22 -15.77 -19.00
C LEU A 89 -4.34 -14.51 -18.16
N ILE A 90 -3.23 -13.92 -17.75
CA ILE A 90 -3.23 -12.68 -16.96
C ILE A 90 -2.23 -11.74 -17.58
N TYR A 91 -2.76 -10.73 -18.27
CA TYR A 91 -1.98 -9.64 -18.84
C TYR A 91 -1.64 -8.67 -17.71
N THR A 92 -0.39 -8.26 -17.61
CA THR A 92 0.07 -7.31 -16.60
C THR A 92 1.03 -6.32 -17.22
N ASN A 93 0.74 -5.03 -17.05
CA ASN A 93 1.67 -3.97 -17.43
C ASN A 93 2.79 -3.90 -16.39
N GLN A 94 4.05 -3.90 -16.83
CA GLN A 94 5.20 -3.83 -15.93
C GLN A 94 5.77 -2.41 -15.80
N SER A 95 5.11 -1.43 -16.41
CA SER A 95 5.52 -0.03 -16.44
C SER A 95 4.45 0.90 -15.86
N ALA A 96 4.84 2.13 -15.55
CA ALA A 96 3.92 3.17 -15.07
C ALA A 96 3.03 3.75 -16.18
N ALA A 97 3.44 3.65 -17.45
CA ALA A 97 2.68 4.19 -18.57
C ALA A 97 1.64 3.17 -19.06
N ALA A 98 0.40 3.64 -19.32
CA ALA A 98 -0.62 2.80 -19.92
C ALA A 98 -0.18 2.28 -21.29
N GLN A 99 -0.47 1.02 -21.58
CA GLN A 99 -0.09 0.34 -22.82
C GLN A 99 -1.33 0.02 -23.64
N GLN A 100 -1.25 0.10 -24.97
CA GLN A 100 -2.39 -0.27 -25.80
C GLN A 100 -2.72 -1.75 -25.64
N MET A 101 -3.99 -2.06 -25.36
CA MET A 101 -4.42 -3.43 -25.21
C MET A 101 -4.73 -4.03 -26.60
N PRO A 102 -4.18 -5.22 -26.93
CA PRO A 102 -4.55 -5.92 -28.16
C PRO A 102 -5.98 -6.45 -28.08
N SER A 103 -6.55 -6.79 -29.23
CA SER A 103 -7.81 -7.54 -29.25
C SER A 103 -7.60 -8.92 -28.62
N VAL A 104 -8.36 -9.22 -27.57
CA VAL A 104 -8.33 -10.53 -26.90
C VAL A 104 -9.73 -11.14 -26.93
N SER A 105 -9.83 -12.39 -27.38
CA SER A 105 -11.11 -13.10 -27.34
C SER A 105 -11.48 -13.46 -25.89
N LEU A 106 -12.69 -13.10 -25.46
CA LEU A 106 -13.26 -13.51 -24.19
C LEU A 106 -14.06 -14.80 -24.39
N SER A 107 -13.84 -15.78 -23.53
CA SER A 107 -14.61 -17.04 -23.56
C SER A 107 -15.88 -16.90 -22.72
N THR A 108 -16.88 -17.75 -22.97
CA THR A 108 -18.04 -17.86 -22.07
C THR A 108 -17.63 -18.25 -20.65
N ALA A 109 -16.51 -18.96 -20.46
CA ALA A 109 -15.96 -19.24 -19.14
C ALA A 109 -15.48 -17.98 -18.39
N SER A 110 -15.06 -16.93 -19.12
CA SER A 110 -14.82 -15.60 -18.54
C SER A 110 -16.12 -14.89 -18.16
N LEU A 111 -17.26 -15.26 -18.76
CA LEU A 111 -18.58 -14.68 -18.53
C LEU A 111 -19.39 -15.46 -17.47
N THR A 112 -19.06 -16.73 -17.23
CA THR A 112 -19.69 -17.60 -16.22
C THR A 112 -18.98 -17.54 -14.87
N GLY A 113 -18.30 -16.42 -14.55
CA GLY A 113 -18.03 -16.12 -13.14
C GLY A 113 -19.38 -16.19 -12.44
N THR A 114 -19.62 -17.27 -11.70
CA THR A 114 -20.86 -17.48 -10.95
C THR A 114 -21.12 -16.18 -10.22
N GLY A 115 -22.31 -15.61 -10.41
CA GLY A 115 -22.80 -14.54 -9.58
C GLY A 115 -22.79 -15.06 -8.15
N GLY A 116 -21.64 -14.94 -7.48
CA GLY A 116 -21.55 -15.07 -6.06
C GLY A 116 -22.53 -14.04 -5.55
N THR A 117 -23.43 -14.47 -4.68
CA THR A 117 -24.07 -13.54 -3.76
C THR A 117 -22.96 -12.62 -3.29
N SER A 118 -23.09 -11.32 -3.59
CA SER A 118 -22.20 -10.29 -3.08
C SER A 118 -22.21 -10.44 -1.55
N VAL A 119 -21.27 -11.23 -1.02
CA VAL A 119 -20.95 -11.16 0.39
C VAL A 119 -20.49 -9.73 0.53
N ALA A 120 -21.22 -8.98 1.36
CA ALA A 120 -21.07 -7.55 1.49
C ALA A 120 -19.58 -7.20 1.45
N LYS A 121 -19.20 -6.25 0.57
CA LYS A 121 -17.93 -5.54 0.73
C LYS A 121 -17.78 -5.27 2.23
N PRO A 122 -16.62 -5.55 2.86
CA PRO A 122 -16.41 -5.20 4.27
C PRO A 122 -16.95 -3.80 4.47
N GLN A 123 -18.00 -3.73 5.30
CA GLN A 123 -19.11 -2.78 5.26
C GLN A 123 -18.78 -1.48 4.52
N ALA A 124 -18.92 -1.48 3.19
CA ALA A 124 -18.85 -0.24 2.44
C ALA A 124 -20.06 0.57 2.90
N SER A 125 -19.80 1.69 3.58
CA SER A 125 -20.82 2.67 3.88
C SER A 125 -21.62 2.95 2.59
N THR A 126 -22.92 3.20 2.74
CA THR A 126 -23.82 3.44 1.60
C THR A 126 -23.18 4.42 0.61
N GLY A 127 -23.38 4.24 -0.71
CA GLY A 127 -22.55 4.89 -1.75
C GLY A 127 -22.25 6.38 -1.54
N THR A 128 -23.21 7.14 -0.99
CA THR A 128 -23.03 8.56 -0.62
C THR A 128 -22.04 8.77 0.54
N GLN A 129 -22.17 8.00 1.62
CA GLN A 129 -21.27 8.08 2.78
C GLN A 129 -19.86 7.58 2.44
N GLY A 130 -19.74 6.58 1.55
CA GLY A 130 -18.44 6.13 1.03
C GLY A 130 -17.69 7.24 0.30
N ASP A 131 -18.41 8.07 -0.46
CA ASP A 131 -17.81 9.18 -1.20
C ASP A 131 -17.46 10.38 -0.30
N THR A 132 -18.24 10.64 0.76
CA THR A 132 -17.91 11.63 1.80
C THR A 132 -16.64 11.24 2.54
N ASN A 133 -16.54 10.00 3.01
CA ASN A 133 -15.33 9.49 3.66
C ASN A 133 -14.11 9.56 2.73
N ALA A 134 -14.28 9.19 1.46
CA ALA A 134 -13.22 9.30 0.46
C ALA A 134 -12.77 10.75 0.20
N ALA A 135 -13.68 11.73 0.26
CA ALA A 135 -13.35 13.14 0.13
C ALA A 135 -12.51 13.62 1.32
N PHE A 136 -12.89 13.24 2.54
CA PHE A 136 -12.09 13.50 3.74
C PHE A 136 -10.69 12.87 3.64
N ASP A 137 -10.59 11.61 3.21
CA ASP A 137 -9.29 10.94 3.02
C ASP A 137 -8.40 11.73 2.06
N ARG A 138 -8.96 12.19 0.94
CA ARG A 138 -8.19 13.02 -0.01
C ARG A 138 -7.68 14.30 0.64
N THR A 139 -8.51 15.02 1.39
CA THR A 139 -8.09 16.23 2.09
C THR A 139 -7.00 15.95 3.14
N LEU A 140 -7.15 14.87 3.89
CA LEU A 140 -6.18 14.48 4.92
C LEU A 140 -4.85 14.06 4.31
N SER A 141 -4.86 13.17 3.31
CA SER A 141 -3.64 12.68 2.67
C SER A 141 -2.92 13.79 1.88
N ASP A 142 -3.68 14.66 1.20
CA ASP A 142 -3.13 15.83 0.49
C ASP A 142 -2.45 16.79 1.48
N PHE A 143 -3.11 17.11 2.60
CA PHE A 143 -2.49 17.91 3.65
C PHE A 143 -1.22 17.23 4.17
N ASN A 144 -1.27 15.96 4.55
CA ASN A 144 -0.12 15.26 5.13
C ASN A 144 1.08 15.21 4.16
N ALA A 145 0.84 15.02 2.86
CA ALA A 145 1.88 14.99 1.83
C ALA A 145 2.56 16.36 1.65
N HIS A 146 1.79 17.45 1.78
CA HIS A 146 2.23 18.82 1.46
C HIS A 146 2.43 19.73 2.68
N ALA A 147 2.19 19.23 3.90
CA ALA A 147 2.22 20.01 5.14
C ALA A 147 3.55 20.73 5.39
N LEU A 148 4.63 20.24 4.78
CA LEU A 148 5.99 20.75 4.97
C LEU A 148 6.53 21.58 3.79
N ASP A 149 5.80 21.70 2.68
CA ASP A 149 6.28 22.40 1.47
C ASP A 149 6.56 23.89 1.71
N GLY A 150 5.76 24.53 2.57
CA GLY A 150 5.97 25.93 2.99
C GLY A 150 7.12 26.13 3.98
N TYR A 151 7.61 25.05 4.60
CA TYR A 151 8.68 25.08 5.61
C TYR A 151 10.03 24.62 5.06
N ALA A 152 10.08 24.19 3.80
CA ALA A 152 11.27 23.74 3.08
C ALA A 152 12.21 24.87 2.61
N SER A 153 11.92 26.14 2.95
CA SER A 153 12.68 27.32 2.49
C SER A 153 13.66 27.93 3.52
N GLY A 154 13.91 27.26 4.66
CA GLY A 154 14.96 27.63 5.61
C GLY A 154 16.34 27.03 5.27
N PRO A 155 17.46 27.68 5.63
CA PRO A 155 18.78 27.23 5.21
C PRO A 155 19.19 25.94 5.91
N ALA A 156 19.50 24.94 5.09
CA ALA A 156 20.04 23.62 5.36
C ALA A 156 19.02 22.49 5.65
N PRO A 157 19.14 21.32 4.98
CA PRO A 157 18.46 20.11 5.43
C PRO A 157 18.83 19.83 6.88
N LEU A 158 17.84 19.50 7.69
CA LEU A 158 18.04 19.16 9.09
C LEU A 158 18.98 17.96 9.10
N LYS A 159 20.15 18.11 9.73
CA LYS A 159 21.20 17.09 9.71
C LYS A 159 20.62 15.72 10.02
N THR A 160 20.94 14.74 9.18
CA THR A 160 20.78 13.30 9.45
C THR A 160 21.42 12.99 10.80
N GLN A 161 20.62 12.83 11.85
CA GLN A 161 21.03 11.98 12.95
C GLN A 161 20.98 10.56 12.39
N GLY A 162 22.10 9.84 12.42
CA GLY A 162 22.12 8.44 12.03
C GLY A 162 21.03 7.69 12.81
N ALA A 163 20.42 6.68 12.19
CA ALA A 163 19.32 5.88 12.71
C ALA A 163 19.59 5.15 14.06
N ALA A 164 20.74 5.40 14.68
CA ALA A 164 21.08 4.94 16.01
C ALA A 164 20.84 6.05 17.04
N ASN A 165 19.72 5.93 17.76
CA ASN A 165 19.34 6.70 18.96
C ASN A 165 18.74 8.08 18.73
N VAL A 166 17.58 8.16 18.06
CA VAL A 166 16.60 9.19 18.44
C VAL A 166 16.07 8.78 19.81
N ALA A 167 16.71 9.28 20.88
CA ALA A 167 16.23 9.04 22.23
C ALA A 167 14.78 9.53 22.33
N VAL A 168 13.89 8.69 22.87
CA VAL A 168 12.53 9.12 23.18
C VAL A 168 12.61 10.22 24.22
N LEU A 169 12.25 11.43 23.81
CA LEU A 169 12.23 12.56 24.72
C LEU A 169 10.90 12.58 25.46
N ARG A 170 10.99 12.66 26.79
CA ARG A 170 9.81 12.67 27.66
C ARG A 170 9.29 14.09 27.84
N PRO A 171 7.97 14.31 27.79
CA PRO A 171 7.38 15.61 28.08
C PRO A 171 7.81 16.12 29.45
N GLN A 172 8.06 17.43 29.55
CA GLN A 172 8.36 18.07 30.85
C GLN A 172 7.12 18.20 31.74
N SER A 173 5.92 18.21 31.15
CA SER A 173 4.64 18.15 31.86
C SER A 173 3.70 17.17 31.15
N VAL A 174 3.00 16.36 31.95
CA VAL A 174 2.05 15.36 31.46
C VAL A 174 0.73 15.60 32.18
N ALA A 175 -0.37 15.67 31.45
CA ALA A 175 -1.70 15.73 32.05
C ALA A 175 -1.92 14.47 32.91
N GLY A 176 -2.53 14.64 34.09
CA GLY A 176 -2.92 13.51 34.94
C GLY A 176 -4.24 12.89 34.48
N VAL A 177 -4.44 11.61 34.79
CA VAL A 177 -5.74 10.93 34.61
C VAL A 177 -6.85 11.76 35.27
N GLY A 178 -7.97 11.95 34.55
CA GLY A 178 -9.08 12.82 34.93
C GLY A 178 -8.98 14.25 34.38
N ALA A 179 -7.85 14.63 33.77
CA ALA A 179 -7.75 15.91 33.06
C ALA A 179 -8.72 15.96 31.88
N GLN A 180 -9.37 17.11 31.71
CA GLN A 180 -10.22 17.40 30.56
C GLN A 180 -9.49 18.28 29.55
N ARG A 181 -9.76 18.06 28.27
CA ARG A 181 -9.20 18.84 27.16
C ARG A 181 -10.23 18.98 26.04
N SER A 182 -10.25 20.15 25.41
CA SER A 182 -10.98 20.37 24.16
C SER A 182 -10.13 19.97 22.96
N TRP A 183 -10.73 19.25 22.02
CA TRP A 183 -10.09 18.74 20.81
C TRP A 183 -10.79 19.29 19.57
N ASN A 184 -10.02 19.90 18.68
CA ASN A 184 -10.46 20.24 17.33
C ASN A 184 -10.56 18.95 16.50
N HIS A 185 -11.75 18.64 16.05
CA HIS A 185 -12.04 17.51 15.17
C HIS A 185 -12.72 18.04 13.91
N GLN A 186 -12.53 17.36 12.79
CA GLN A 186 -13.26 17.67 11.57
C GLN A 186 -13.98 16.39 11.16
N GLN A 187 -15.30 16.47 11.03
CA GLN A 187 -16.12 15.35 10.63
C GLN A 187 -15.93 15.05 9.13
N PRO A 188 -16.29 13.85 8.65
CA PRO A 188 -16.13 13.49 7.24
C PRO A 188 -16.79 14.44 6.24
N ASP A 189 -17.89 15.10 6.62
CA ASP A 189 -18.59 16.12 5.82
C ASP A 189 -17.82 17.46 5.71
N GLY A 190 -16.71 17.59 6.42
CA GLY A 190 -15.85 18.76 6.46
C GLY A 190 -16.15 19.74 7.60
N ALA A 191 -17.18 19.49 8.42
CA ALA A 191 -17.52 20.35 9.55
C ALA A 191 -16.43 20.32 10.63
N ALA A 192 -15.85 21.47 10.96
CA ALA A 192 -14.96 21.61 12.09
C ALA A 192 -15.77 21.74 13.39
N VAL A 193 -15.52 20.82 14.33
CA VAL A 193 -16.18 20.76 15.64
C VAL A 193 -15.14 20.74 16.75
N THR A 194 -15.56 21.15 17.95
CA THR A 194 -14.75 21.01 19.16
C THR A 194 -15.46 20.05 20.10
N VAL A 195 -14.76 19.01 20.53
CA VAL A 195 -15.27 18.00 21.46
C VAL A 195 -14.47 18.04 22.76
N THR A 196 -15.11 17.79 23.89
CA THR A 196 -14.42 17.67 25.18
C THR A 196 -14.16 16.20 25.47
N ALA A 197 -12.91 15.87 25.81
CA ALA A 197 -12.52 14.52 26.19
C ALA A 197 -11.75 14.53 27.51
N THR A 198 -11.92 13.46 28.26
CA THR A 198 -11.23 13.22 29.53
C THR A 198 -10.13 12.18 29.35
N LEU A 199 -8.94 12.42 29.89
CA LEU A 199 -7.86 11.44 29.97
C LEU A 199 -8.26 10.32 30.92
N ARG A 200 -8.54 9.12 30.40
CA ARG A 200 -9.05 8.00 31.19
C ARG A 200 -7.95 7.09 31.70
N GLN A 201 -6.90 6.89 30.92
CA GLN A 201 -5.81 6.00 31.31
C GLN A 201 -4.49 6.44 30.66
N GLN A 202 -3.38 6.10 31.30
CA GLN A 202 -2.03 6.34 30.81
C GLN A 202 -1.20 5.06 30.93
N ALA A 203 -0.29 4.86 29.99
CA ALA A 203 0.68 3.78 29.99
C ALA A 203 2.04 4.31 29.53
N THR A 204 3.09 3.53 29.78
CA THR A 204 4.45 3.83 29.30
C THR A 204 4.87 2.69 28.37
N ALA A 205 5.17 3.03 27.12
CA ALA A 205 5.69 2.09 26.14
C ALA A 205 7.10 1.62 26.50
N THR A 206 7.56 0.56 25.83
CA THR A 206 8.85 -0.10 26.13
C THR A 206 10.08 0.80 25.99
N ASP A 207 9.99 1.87 25.20
CA ASP A 207 11.05 2.87 25.00
C ASP A 207 10.90 4.09 25.93
N GLY A 208 9.92 4.08 26.83
CA GLY A 208 9.66 5.15 27.76
C GLY A 208 8.71 6.24 27.26
N ARG A 209 8.14 6.13 26.06
CA ARG A 209 7.08 7.05 25.58
C ARG A 209 5.85 6.91 26.46
N ILE A 210 5.30 8.04 26.90
CA ILE A 210 4.01 8.07 27.58
C ILE A 210 2.91 8.01 26.52
N VAL A 211 1.99 7.07 26.70
CA VAL A 211 0.78 6.92 25.86
C VAL A 211 -0.43 7.26 26.72
N ASN A 212 -1.21 8.23 26.26
CA ASN A 212 -2.44 8.69 26.90
C ASN A 212 -3.65 8.17 26.13
N LEU A 213 -4.70 7.75 26.82
CA LEU A 213 -5.98 7.41 26.22
C LEU A 213 -7.07 8.39 26.67
N TRP A 214 -7.49 9.25 25.75
CA TRP A 214 -8.57 10.22 25.92
C TRP A 214 -9.86 9.65 25.34
N VAL A 215 -10.98 9.89 26.03
CA VAL A 215 -12.30 9.47 25.55
C VAL A 215 -13.21 10.69 25.59
N GLU A 216 -13.90 10.96 24.48
CA GLU A 216 -14.95 11.98 24.41
C GLU A 216 -15.98 11.78 25.53
N ASP A 217 -16.32 12.86 26.24
CA ASP A 217 -17.12 12.77 27.46
C ASP A 217 -18.52 12.19 27.18
N SER A 218 -19.08 12.43 25.98
CA SER A 218 -20.37 11.91 25.51
C SER A 218 -20.33 10.42 25.11
N GLU A 219 -19.14 9.87 24.88
CA GLU A 219 -18.91 8.50 24.42
C GLU A 219 -18.44 7.57 25.56
N TYR A 220 -18.11 8.12 26.72
CA TYR A 220 -17.80 7.32 27.89
C TYR A 220 -19.06 6.73 28.55
N GLY A 221 -19.02 5.43 28.84
CA GLY A 221 -20.07 4.78 29.62
C GLY A 221 -20.04 3.26 29.50
N SER A 222 -20.74 2.56 30.39
CA SER A 222 -20.79 1.10 30.41
C SER A 222 -21.41 0.48 29.15
N SER A 223 -22.28 1.23 28.44
CA SER A 223 -22.91 0.81 27.18
C SER A 223 -22.17 1.29 25.93
N LYS A 224 -21.10 2.08 26.07
CA LYS A 224 -20.30 2.66 25.00
C LYS A 224 -18.83 2.34 25.25
N ILE A 225 -17.98 3.35 25.49
CA ILE A 225 -16.58 3.17 25.86
C ILE A 225 -16.45 2.98 27.37
N SER A 226 -16.38 1.71 27.78
CA SER A 226 -16.22 1.30 29.19
C SER A 226 -14.75 1.26 29.62
N ASP A 227 -14.50 1.23 30.93
CA ASP A 227 -13.16 1.07 31.49
C ASP A 227 -12.46 -0.23 31.01
N GLY A 228 -13.23 -1.29 30.75
CA GLY A 228 -12.70 -2.55 30.19
C GLY A 228 -12.20 -2.40 28.75
N ILE A 229 -12.91 -1.62 27.92
CA ILE A 229 -12.50 -1.28 26.55
C ILE A 229 -11.24 -0.39 26.60
N ILE A 230 -11.24 0.63 27.44
CA ILE A 230 -10.10 1.56 27.66
C ILE A 230 -8.84 0.76 28.01
N ASN A 231 -8.93 -0.14 28.99
CA ASN A 231 -7.81 -0.96 29.41
C ASN A 231 -7.32 -1.90 28.29
N THR A 232 -8.25 -2.51 27.55
CA THR A 232 -7.91 -3.42 26.44
C THR A 232 -7.18 -2.66 25.34
N LEU A 233 -7.72 -1.52 24.91
CA LEU A 233 -7.18 -0.70 23.83
C LEU A 233 -5.76 -0.20 24.19
N LEU A 234 -5.59 0.37 25.38
CA LEU A 234 -4.31 0.89 25.81
C LEU A 234 -3.27 -0.22 26.01
N THR A 235 -3.67 -1.37 26.56
CA THR A 235 -2.78 -2.54 26.73
C THR A 235 -2.29 -3.06 25.38
N LYS A 236 -3.21 -3.32 24.44
CA LYS A 236 -2.88 -3.80 23.09
C LYS A 236 -1.97 -2.83 22.34
N PHE A 237 -2.20 -1.53 22.51
CA PHE A 237 -1.38 -0.53 21.83
C PHE A 237 0.00 -0.35 22.44
N SER A 238 0.15 -0.31 23.77
CA SER A 238 1.37 0.24 24.41
C SER A 238 2.14 -0.73 25.31
N SER A 239 1.53 -1.83 25.75
CA SER A 239 2.08 -2.64 26.86
C SER A 239 2.85 -3.87 26.38
N GLY A 240 4.15 -3.89 26.70
CA GLY A 240 5.04 -5.02 26.41
C GLY A 240 5.56 -5.04 24.97
N SER A 241 6.49 -5.96 24.70
CA SER A 241 7.22 -6.03 23.41
C SER A 241 6.36 -6.49 22.23
N GLN A 242 5.16 -7.02 22.49
CA GLN A 242 4.19 -7.47 21.48
C GLN A 242 3.07 -6.45 21.24
N SER A 243 3.17 -5.27 21.84
CA SER A 243 2.20 -4.19 21.61
C SER A 243 2.33 -3.62 20.19
N VAL A 244 1.24 -3.03 19.69
CA VAL A 244 1.23 -2.33 18.38
C VAL A 244 2.36 -1.31 18.31
N TYR A 245 2.51 -0.47 19.33
CA TYR A 245 3.55 0.55 19.40
C TYR A 245 4.95 -0.07 19.29
N SER A 246 5.26 -1.07 20.12
CA SER A 246 6.60 -1.66 20.14
C SER A 246 6.96 -2.33 18.81
N LEU A 247 6.01 -3.06 18.21
CA LEU A 247 6.22 -3.76 16.96
C LEU A 247 6.29 -2.80 15.77
N ALA A 248 5.37 -1.84 15.68
CA ALA A 248 5.38 -0.83 14.62
C ALA A 248 6.64 0.02 14.67
N THR A 249 7.02 0.53 15.85
CA THR A 249 8.26 1.29 16.05
C THR A 249 9.49 0.50 15.62
N SER A 250 9.50 -0.82 15.84
CA SER A 250 10.61 -1.67 15.41
C SER A 250 10.77 -1.76 13.89
N LEU A 251 9.73 -1.46 13.11
CA LEU A 251 9.69 -1.53 11.65
C LEU A 251 9.83 -0.14 11.01
N VAL A 252 8.93 0.79 11.34
CA VAL A 252 8.89 2.15 10.74
C VAL A 252 9.80 3.15 11.45
N GLY A 253 10.13 2.91 12.71
CA GLY A 253 10.91 3.84 13.53
C GLY A 253 10.03 4.68 14.46
N GLN A 254 10.65 5.66 15.12
CA GLN A 254 9.98 6.52 16.10
C GLN A 254 8.93 7.42 15.42
N PRO A 255 7.78 7.68 16.06
CA PRO A 255 6.72 8.51 15.49
C PRO A 255 6.99 10.01 15.62
N TRP A 256 7.88 10.40 16.53
CA TRP A 256 8.26 11.78 16.80
C TRP A 256 9.51 11.82 17.68
N GLY A 257 10.27 12.90 17.63
CA GLY A 257 11.47 13.05 18.45
C GLY A 257 12.23 14.31 18.11
N ALA A 258 13.54 14.33 18.40
CA ALA A 258 14.39 15.47 18.10
C ALA A 258 14.38 15.81 16.61
N TYR A 259 14.27 17.10 16.29
CA TYR A 259 14.47 17.65 14.96
C TYR A 259 15.07 19.06 15.13
N SER A 260 15.64 19.63 14.07
CA SER A 260 16.16 20.99 14.16
C SER A 260 15.00 21.98 14.36
N SER A 261 15.08 22.79 15.42
CA SER A 261 13.98 23.65 15.89
C SER A 261 13.27 24.40 14.77
N SER A 262 11.95 24.29 14.73
CA SER A 262 11.04 25.06 13.87
C SER A 262 9.99 25.73 14.75
N ALA A 263 9.74 27.02 14.54
CA ALA A 263 8.69 27.76 15.26
C ALA A 263 7.26 27.27 14.90
N SER A 264 7.14 26.45 13.86
CA SER A 264 5.87 25.99 13.32
C SER A 264 5.46 24.60 13.79
N LEU A 265 6.39 23.79 14.32
CA LEU A 265 6.15 22.42 14.76
C LEU A 265 6.03 22.33 16.28
N ILE A 266 5.28 21.34 16.77
CA ILE A 266 5.14 21.07 18.21
C ILE A 266 6.44 20.58 18.83
N ASP A 267 6.67 20.87 20.11
CA ASP A 267 7.87 20.49 20.86
C ASP A 267 8.24 19.00 20.64
N PRO A 268 9.53 18.63 20.52
CA PRO A 268 9.93 17.24 20.28
C PRO A 268 9.60 16.27 21.43
N ASN A 269 9.32 16.78 22.64
CA ASN A 269 9.04 16.01 23.85
C ASN A 269 7.52 15.80 24.03
N GLN A 270 6.90 15.00 23.17
CA GLN A 270 5.45 14.73 23.22
C GLN A 270 5.11 13.37 23.83
N ALA A 271 4.01 13.33 24.56
CA ALA A 271 3.29 12.07 24.78
C ALA A 271 2.56 11.70 23.47
N LEU A 272 2.24 10.42 23.28
CA LEU A 272 1.35 9.99 22.21
C LEU A 272 -0.08 9.93 22.78
N ASP A 273 -0.99 10.67 22.17
CA ASP A 273 -2.40 10.71 22.56
C ASP A 273 -3.22 9.81 21.62
N ILE A 274 -3.89 8.79 22.16
CA ILE A 274 -5.00 8.09 21.49
C ILE A 274 -6.28 8.80 21.92
N VAL A 275 -7.06 9.27 20.95
CA VAL A 275 -8.29 10.03 21.20
C VAL A 275 -9.46 9.26 20.62
N VAL A 276 -10.29 8.70 21.49
CA VAL A 276 -11.52 7.99 21.11
C VAL A 276 -12.64 9.01 21.01
N LEU A 277 -13.14 9.23 19.78
CA LEU A 277 -14.17 10.21 19.44
C LEU A 277 -15.37 9.53 18.77
N ASN A 278 -16.51 10.20 18.75
CA ASN A 278 -17.52 9.89 17.75
C ASN A 278 -17.16 10.60 16.43
N ILE A 279 -16.39 9.91 15.56
CA ILE A 279 -15.81 10.53 14.36
C ILE A 279 -16.92 10.91 13.37
N GLU A 280 -17.91 10.05 13.22
CA GLU A 280 -19.10 10.29 12.43
C GLU A 280 -20.30 9.83 13.27
N PRO A 281 -21.12 10.76 13.81
CA PRO A 281 -22.25 10.39 14.67
C PRO A 281 -23.45 9.90 13.85
N ASP A 282 -23.33 8.69 13.31
CA ASP A 282 -24.31 8.08 12.40
C ASP A 282 -24.97 6.81 12.95
N SER A 283 -24.55 6.37 14.14
CA SER A 283 -24.97 5.12 14.77
C SER A 283 -24.62 3.89 13.93
N GLN A 284 -23.50 3.90 13.21
CA GLN A 284 -23.01 2.79 12.40
C GLN A 284 -21.53 2.47 12.69
N PRO A 285 -21.15 1.18 12.76
CA PRO A 285 -19.74 0.81 12.83
C PRO A 285 -19.08 0.85 11.44
N TYR A 286 -17.74 0.92 11.43
CA TYR A 286 -16.84 0.69 10.29
C TYR A 286 -16.78 1.75 9.18
N GLY A 287 -17.42 2.92 9.35
CA GLY A 287 -17.24 4.07 8.46
C GLY A 287 -15.79 4.57 8.44
N ARG A 288 -15.53 5.77 8.97
CA ARG A 288 -14.15 6.18 9.27
C ARG A 288 -13.71 5.62 10.61
N VAL A 289 -12.92 4.55 10.59
CA VAL A 289 -12.46 3.88 11.82
C VAL A 289 -11.41 4.69 12.60
N GLY A 290 -10.60 5.47 11.90
CA GLY A 290 -9.56 6.29 12.53
C GLY A 290 -8.86 7.20 11.53
N TYR A 291 -7.97 8.05 12.06
CA TYR A 291 -7.08 8.89 11.25
C TYR A 291 -5.89 9.44 12.05
N PHE A 292 -4.80 9.70 11.34
CA PHE A 292 -3.71 10.59 11.72
C PHE A 292 -3.71 11.83 10.82
N TRP A 293 -3.70 13.01 11.43
CA TRP A 293 -3.60 14.27 10.69
C TRP A 293 -2.41 15.08 11.20
N ALA A 294 -1.40 15.22 10.34
CA ALA A 294 -0.16 15.95 10.64
C ALA A 294 -0.39 17.41 11.03
N ARG A 295 -1.56 17.99 10.71
CA ARG A 295 -1.99 19.33 11.16
C ARG A 295 -1.80 19.51 12.66
N ASN A 296 -2.09 18.47 13.45
CA ASN A 296 -1.97 18.51 14.91
C ASN A 296 -0.53 18.55 15.41
N ASN A 297 0.45 18.32 14.53
CA ASN A 297 1.87 18.41 14.82
C ASN A 297 2.45 19.81 14.59
N PHE A 298 1.60 20.80 14.28
CA PHE A 298 1.98 22.20 14.13
C PHE A 298 1.53 23.06 15.31
N THR A 299 2.15 24.22 15.50
CA THR A 299 1.66 25.24 16.44
C THR A 299 0.35 25.85 15.93
N THR A 300 -0.48 26.40 16.82
CA THR A 300 -1.74 27.07 16.41
C THR A 300 -1.50 28.33 15.57
N SER A 301 -0.34 28.97 15.70
CA SER A 301 0.07 30.07 14.82
C SER A 301 0.35 29.62 13.39
N ALA A 302 0.82 28.38 13.21
CA ALA A 302 1.07 27.79 11.90
C ALA A 302 -0.20 27.14 11.32
N GLN A 303 -0.98 26.47 12.16
CA GLN A 303 -2.19 25.75 11.79
C GLN A 303 -3.29 26.03 12.84
N PRO A 304 -4.24 26.94 12.60
CA PRO A 304 -5.21 27.39 13.60
C PRO A 304 -6.06 26.29 14.25
N LEU A 305 -6.37 25.22 13.50
CA LEU A 305 -7.14 24.06 13.99
C LEU A 305 -6.26 22.95 14.57
N SER A 306 -4.96 23.20 14.76
CA SER A 306 -4.06 22.24 15.37
C SER A 306 -4.42 21.99 16.83
N ASN A 307 -4.44 20.72 17.23
CA ASN A 307 -4.49 20.36 18.65
C ASN A 307 -3.14 20.54 19.34
N GLN A 308 -2.04 20.78 18.62
CA GLN A 308 -0.67 20.79 19.16
C GLN A 308 -0.37 19.51 19.96
N SER A 309 -0.63 18.36 19.36
CA SER A 309 -0.49 17.04 19.97
C SER A 309 -0.10 15.99 18.94
N LEU A 310 0.81 15.10 19.34
CA LEU A 310 1.09 13.86 18.64
C LEU A 310 -0.06 12.88 18.89
N SER A 311 -1.06 12.89 18.01
CA SER A 311 -2.35 12.24 18.26
C SER A 311 -2.81 11.28 17.15
N LEU A 312 -3.40 10.17 17.57
CA LEU A 312 -4.16 9.22 16.75
C LEU A 312 -5.62 9.29 17.17
N TYR A 313 -6.54 9.32 16.21
CA TYR A 313 -7.98 9.39 16.46
C TYR A 313 -8.63 8.10 16.02
N VAL A 314 -9.56 7.58 16.82
CA VAL A 314 -10.31 6.36 16.51
C VAL A 314 -11.79 6.54 16.84
N ASP A 315 -12.62 5.89 16.05
CA ASP A 315 -14.06 5.98 16.15
C ASP A 315 -14.62 5.10 17.29
N SER A 316 -15.42 5.73 18.14
CA SER A 316 -16.08 5.08 19.27
C SER A 316 -17.18 4.13 18.82
N GLU A 317 -17.98 4.50 17.81
CA GLU A 317 -19.13 3.71 17.36
C GLU A 317 -18.68 2.38 16.75
N THR A 318 -17.59 2.38 16.00
CA THR A 318 -16.92 1.17 15.53
C THR A 318 -16.55 0.23 16.69
N ILE A 319 -16.07 0.77 17.82
CA ILE A 319 -15.69 -0.06 18.97
C ILE A 319 -16.92 -0.71 19.61
N TYR A 320 -17.93 0.07 19.98
CA TYR A 320 -19.04 -0.44 20.80
C TYR A 320 -20.19 -1.05 19.99
N LEU A 321 -20.44 -0.61 18.75
CA LEU A 321 -21.44 -1.21 17.84
C LEU A 321 -20.86 -2.40 17.07
N GLY A 322 -19.57 -2.37 16.71
CA GLY A 322 -18.89 -3.46 15.99
C GLY A 322 -18.46 -4.63 16.87
N GLY A 323 -18.63 -4.52 18.20
CA GLY A 323 -18.25 -5.55 19.17
C GLY A 323 -16.77 -5.94 19.08
N THR A 324 -16.47 -7.24 19.24
CA THR A 324 -15.09 -7.75 19.20
C THR A 324 -14.40 -7.46 17.86
N SER A 325 -15.12 -7.61 16.74
CA SER A 325 -14.55 -7.33 15.41
C SER A 325 -14.27 -5.84 15.22
N GLY A 326 -15.15 -4.97 15.74
CA GLY A 326 -14.95 -3.53 15.77
C GLY A 326 -13.71 -3.12 16.54
N LEU A 327 -13.54 -3.65 17.76
CA LEU A 327 -12.36 -3.41 18.58
C LEU A 327 -11.06 -3.92 17.91
N SER A 328 -11.06 -5.14 17.35
CA SER A 328 -9.88 -5.65 16.61
C SER A 328 -9.54 -4.77 15.39
N THR A 329 -10.56 -4.27 14.69
CA THR A 329 -10.38 -3.33 13.57
C THR A 329 -9.74 -2.03 14.05
N VAL A 330 -10.23 -1.44 15.14
CA VAL A 330 -9.69 -0.20 15.71
C VAL A 330 -8.24 -0.37 16.17
N VAL A 331 -7.90 -1.48 16.82
CA VAL A 331 -6.51 -1.76 17.22
C VAL A 331 -5.61 -1.91 15.99
N SER A 332 -6.11 -2.52 14.90
CA SER A 332 -5.40 -2.61 13.62
C SER A 332 -5.20 -1.24 12.98
N THR A 333 -6.24 -0.41 12.97
CA THR A 333 -6.20 0.97 12.50
C THR A 333 -5.21 1.81 13.29
N LEU A 334 -5.04 1.61 14.61
CA LEU A 334 -3.98 2.29 15.34
C LEU A 334 -2.58 1.99 14.81
N GLY A 335 -2.31 0.76 14.34
CA GLY A 335 -1.05 0.41 13.66
C GLY A 335 -0.91 1.09 12.28
N HIS A 336 -2.02 1.20 11.56
CA HIS A 336 -2.11 1.94 10.29
C HIS A 336 -1.77 3.42 10.48
N GLU A 337 -2.51 4.12 11.34
CA GLU A 337 -2.35 5.55 11.60
C GLU A 337 -1.00 5.88 12.26
N PHE A 338 -0.48 4.98 13.09
CA PHE A 338 0.88 5.10 13.62
C PHE A 338 1.93 5.08 12.50
N THR A 339 1.71 4.28 11.45
CA THR A 339 2.63 4.22 10.30
C THR A 339 2.65 5.56 9.57
N HIS A 340 1.49 6.20 9.36
CA HIS A 340 1.43 7.55 8.80
C HIS A 340 2.14 8.59 9.68
N MET A 341 1.92 8.53 10.99
CA MET A 341 2.58 9.40 11.95
C MET A 341 4.10 9.27 11.88
N ALA A 342 4.60 8.03 11.84
CA ALA A 342 6.03 7.76 11.74
C ALA A 342 6.61 8.12 10.36
N ASN A 343 5.91 7.86 9.26
CA ASN A 343 6.33 8.30 7.93
C ASN A 343 6.41 9.84 7.86
N PHE A 344 5.41 10.56 8.39
CA PHE A 344 5.44 12.03 8.43
C PHE A 344 6.68 12.56 9.16
N TYR A 345 7.02 11.97 10.32
CA TYR A 345 8.21 12.38 11.05
C TYR A 345 9.53 11.94 10.38
N GLN A 346 9.67 10.65 10.10
CA GLN A 346 10.90 10.07 9.55
C GLN A 346 11.21 10.58 8.14
N ARG A 347 10.20 10.79 7.30
CA ARG A 347 10.38 11.23 5.90
C ARG A 347 10.22 12.74 5.78
N GLY A 348 9.09 13.26 6.22
CA GLY A 348 8.79 14.68 6.11
C GLY A 348 9.68 15.54 7.00
N VAL A 349 9.59 15.35 8.32
CA VAL A 349 10.27 16.24 9.28
C VAL A 349 11.79 16.07 9.27
N LEU A 350 12.28 14.84 9.24
CA LEU A 350 13.73 14.58 9.32
C LEU A 350 14.45 14.71 7.97
N HIS A 351 13.81 14.31 6.86
CA HIS A 351 14.46 14.27 5.55
C HIS A 351 13.94 15.34 4.55
N GLY A 352 12.76 15.90 4.79
CA GLY A 352 12.15 16.95 3.97
C GLY A 352 10.93 16.47 3.18
N SER A 353 10.05 17.39 2.79
CA SER A 353 8.78 17.06 2.13
C SER A 353 8.94 16.28 0.83
N SER A 354 10.04 16.47 0.09
CA SER A 354 10.32 15.70 -1.12
C SER A 354 10.49 14.20 -0.88
N TYR A 355 10.74 13.75 0.36
CA TYR A 355 10.87 12.33 0.71
C TYR A 355 9.54 11.69 1.14
N MET A 356 8.46 12.48 1.24
CA MET A 356 7.11 11.95 1.47
C MET A 356 6.71 11.02 0.34
N TYR A 357 6.01 9.95 0.67
CA TYR A 357 5.50 9.02 -0.33
C TYR A 357 4.38 9.64 -1.16
N GLY A 358 4.25 9.16 -2.40
CA GLY A 358 2.98 9.30 -3.11
C GLY A 358 1.90 8.51 -2.36
N THR A 359 0.67 9.03 -2.36
CA THR A 359 -0.45 8.50 -1.57
C THR A 359 -0.60 6.98 -1.67
N TRP A 360 -0.49 6.41 -2.88
CA TRP A 360 -0.64 4.96 -3.07
C TRP A 360 0.38 4.13 -2.26
N LEU A 361 1.62 4.62 -2.12
CA LEU A 361 2.68 3.95 -1.39
C LEU A 361 2.59 4.22 0.11
N GLU A 362 2.21 5.44 0.51
CA GLU A 362 1.91 5.78 1.90
C GLU A 362 0.88 4.81 2.48
N GLU A 363 -0.26 4.68 1.80
CA GLU A 363 -1.36 3.78 2.17
C GLU A 363 -0.96 2.30 2.08
N MET A 364 -0.17 1.92 1.06
CA MET A 364 0.36 0.55 0.97
C MET A 364 1.22 0.21 2.18
N THR A 365 2.09 1.13 2.63
CA THR A 365 2.94 0.88 3.80
C THR A 365 2.12 0.76 5.07
N ALA A 366 1.10 1.60 5.27
CA ALA A 366 0.23 1.53 6.44
C ALA A 366 -0.61 0.23 6.47
N MET A 367 -1.19 -0.20 5.35
CA MET A 367 -1.91 -1.48 5.27
C MET A 367 -0.99 -2.70 5.39
N THR A 368 0.28 -2.59 4.97
CA THR A 368 1.27 -3.66 5.20
C THR A 368 1.59 -3.78 6.70
N MET A 369 1.54 -2.68 7.46
CA MET A 369 1.68 -2.71 8.91
C MET A 369 0.51 -3.47 9.57
N GLU A 370 -0.73 -3.20 9.14
CA GLU A 370 -1.91 -3.93 9.63
C GLU A 370 -1.73 -5.45 9.44
N ASP A 371 -1.30 -5.87 8.25
CA ASP A 371 -1.08 -7.28 7.92
C ASP A 371 0.00 -7.90 8.79
N ALA A 372 1.13 -7.20 8.99
CA ALA A 372 2.22 -7.64 9.85
C ALA A 372 1.79 -7.79 11.32
N LEU A 373 0.98 -6.88 11.83
CA LEU A 373 0.56 -6.84 13.24
C LEU A 373 -0.68 -7.69 13.54
N SER A 374 -1.42 -8.10 12.51
CA SER A 374 -2.74 -8.72 12.63
C SER A 374 -2.84 -9.84 13.68
N SER A 375 -1.92 -10.81 13.67
CA SER A 375 -1.93 -11.94 14.62
C SER A 375 -1.65 -11.55 16.07
N GLN A 376 -0.99 -10.41 16.31
CA GLN A 376 -0.71 -9.87 17.65
C GLN A 376 -1.93 -9.14 18.23
N ILE A 377 -2.79 -8.65 17.33
CA ILE A 377 -4.07 -8.04 17.67
C ILE A 377 -5.07 -9.16 17.99
N ASP A 378 -5.29 -10.04 17.03
CA ASP A 378 -6.18 -11.19 17.13
C ASP A 378 -5.71 -12.27 16.13
N ALA A 379 -5.34 -13.44 16.63
CA ALA A 379 -4.82 -14.53 15.80
C ALA A 379 -5.83 -15.05 14.76
N SER A 380 -7.12 -14.76 14.94
CA SER A 380 -8.19 -15.10 14.01
C SER A 380 -8.47 -14.02 12.97
N PHE A 381 -7.86 -12.83 13.08
CA PHE A 381 -8.11 -11.66 12.24
C PHE A 381 -6.91 -11.34 11.36
N ASN A 382 -7.15 -11.00 10.09
CA ASN A 382 -6.12 -10.48 9.19
C ASN A 382 -6.74 -9.59 8.10
N THR A 383 -6.38 -8.31 8.06
CA THR A 383 -7.03 -7.33 7.17
C THR A 383 -6.84 -7.65 5.68
N VAL A 384 -5.68 -8.20 5.29
CA VAL A 384 -5.44 -8.60 3.89
C VAL A 384 -6.34 -9.78 3.51
N ARG A 385 -6.34 -10.86 4.30
CA ARG A 385 -7.15 -12.07 4.09
C ARG A 385 -8.64 -11.76 4.14
N ASP A 386 -9.08 -10.98 5.12
CA ASP A 386 -10.49 -10.85 5.46
C ASP A 386 -11.18 -9.68 4.74
N SER A 387 -10.40 -8.70 4.25
CA SER A 387 -10.94 -7.46 3.66
C SER A 387 -10.29 -7.06 2.33
N ARG A 388 -8.96 -6.88 2.27
CA ARG A 388 -8.31 -6.26 1.10
C ARG A 388 -8.29 -7.19 -0.12
N PHE A 389 -7.86 -8.43 0.05
CA PHE A 389 -7.79 -9.43 -1.02
C PHE A 389 -9.15 -9.74 -1.64
N PRO A 390 -10.22 -10.08 -0.86
CA PRO A 390 -11.55 -10.29 -1.43
C PRO A 390 -12.12 -9.06 -2.14
N ALA A 391 -11.82 -7.84 -1.65
CA ALA A 391 -12.26 -6.61 -2.31
C ALA A 391 -11.49 -6.32 -3.61
N TRP A 392 -10.19 -6.65 -3.68
CA TRP A 392 -9.40 -6.54 -4.90
C TRP A 392 -9.88 -7.51 -5.98
N LEU A 393 -10.27 -8.74 -5.60
CA LEU A 393 -10.88 -9.73 -6.50
C LEU A 393 -12.25 -9.30 -7.07
N GLN A 394 -12.84 -8.21 -6.57
CA GLN A 394 -14.07 -7.61 -7.08
C GLN A 394 -13.81 -6.30 -7.85
N SER A 395 -12.56 -5.87 -7.97
CA SER A 395 -12.18 -4.66 -8.70
C SER A 395 -12.15 -4.89 -10.22
N ALA A 396 -11.93 -3.80 -10.98
CA ALA A 396 -11.73 -3.87 -12.42
C ALA A 396 -10.41 -4.55 -12.84
N TYR A 397 -9.47 -4.73 -11.89
CA TYR A 397 -8.08 -5.17 -12.08
C TYR A 397 -7.19 -4.26 -12.94
N ASP A 398 -7.73 -3.70 -14.01
CA ASP A 398 -7.03 -2.79 -14.93
C ASP A 398 -7.02 -1.36 -14.34
N CYS A 399 -6.36 -1.25 -13.20
CA CYS A 399 -6.27 -0.04 -12.41
C CYS A 399 -4.82 0.41 -12.35
N SER A 400 -4.57 1.71 -12.52
CA SER A 400 -3.21 2.24 -12.33
C SER A 400 -2.84 2.15 -10.85
N LEU A 401 -1.78 1.42 -10.52
CA LEU A 401 -1.34 1.27 -9.12
C LEU A 401 -1.01 2.61 -8.47
N THR A 402 -0.48 3.56 -9.26
CA THR A 402 -0.05 4.87 -8.75
C THR A 402 -1.18 5.90 -8.67
N ALA A 403 -2.34 5.61 -9.27
CA ALA A 403 -3.53 6.45 -9.22
C ALA A 403 -4.45 6.03 -8.07
N PHE A 404 -4.10 6.44 -6.85
CA PHE A 404 -4.86 6.05 -5.67
C PHE A 404 -6.26 6.69 -5.63
N ASN A 405 -7.29 5.86 -5.44
CA ASN A 405 -8.65 6.31 -5.21
C ASN A 405 -9.14 5.81 -3.84
N SER A 406 -9.37 6.73 -2.92
CA SER A 406 -9.84 6.42 -1.56
C SER A 406 -11.27 5.86 -1.50
N SER A 407 -12.08 6.00 -2.55
CA SER A 407 -13.47 5.52 -2.54
C SER A 407 -13.55 4.01 -2.73
N LEU A 408 -14.11 3.33 -1.72
CA LEU A 408 -14.41 1.88 -1.77
C LEU A 408 -15.56 1.54 -2.72
N SER A 409 -16.32 2.54 -3.19
CA SER A 409 -17.36 2.39 -4.21
C SER A 409 -16.77 2.34 -5.64
N SER A 410 -15.55 2.87 -5.82
CA SER A 410 -14.82 2.86 -7.09
C SER A 410 -14.62 1.43 -7.62
N THR A 411 -14.58 1.30 -8.96
CA THR A 411 -14.15 0.06 -9.63
C THR A 411 -12.65 -0.16 -9.50
N CYS A 412 -11.88 0.89 -9.19
CA CYS A 412 -10.46 0.85 -8.89
C CYS A 412 -10.20 1.41 -7.49
N PRO A 413 -10.60 0.69 -6.42
CA PRO A 413 -10.45 1.17 -5.05
C PRO A 413 -8.99 0.99 -4.59
N GLY A 414 -8.36 2.08 -4.17
CA GLY A 414 -6.93 2.13 -3.83
C GLY A 414 -6.57 1.24 -2.63
N TYR A 415 -7.38 1.26 -1.56
CA TYR A 415 -7.11 0.46 -0.36
C TYR A 415 -7.06 -1.06 -0.64
N PRO A 416 -8.06 -1.70 -1.28
CA PRO A 416 -7.97 -3.10 -1.69
C PRO A 416 -6.76 -3.41 -2.58
N ILE A 417 -6.46 -2.57 -3.58
CA ILE A 417 -5.38 -2.77 -4.54
C ILE A 417 -4.02 -2.71 -3.84
N SER A 418 -3.70 -1.57 -3.21
CA SER A 418 -2.42 -1.36 -2.52
C SER A 418 -2.25 -2.33 -1.35
N GLY A 419 -3.29 -2.56 -0.54
CA GLY A 419 -3.21 -3.47 0.60
C GLY A 419 -2.97 -4.92 0.19
N SER A 420 -3.59 -5.37 -0.89
CA SER A 420 -3.37 -6.72 -1.44
C SER A 420 -1.95 -6.88 -1.98
N LEU A 421 -1.42 -5.88 -2.69
CA LEU A 421 -0.03 -5.90 -3.15
C LEU A 421 0.94 -5.88 -1.97
N GLY A 422 0.73 -5.00 -0.97
CA GLY A 422 1.54 -4.93 0.25
C GLY A 422 1.64 -6.28 0.96
N GLY A 423 0.50 -6.93 1.18
CA GLY A 423 0.45 -8.27 1.79
C GLY A 423 1.10 -9.36 0.94
N PHE A 424 1.04 -9.27 -0.39
CA PHE A 424 1.77 -10.17 -1.29
C PHE A 424 3.27 -10.01 -1.09
N LEU A 425 3.77 -8.78 -1.21
CA LEU A 425 5.20 -8.46 -1.10
C LEU A 425 5.75 -8.83 0.28
N LEU A 426 4.98 -8.61 1.35
CA LEU A 426 5.36 -8.99 2.70
C LEU A 426 5.55 -10.51 2.85
N ARG A 427 4.67 -11.31 2.27
CA ARG A 427 4.78 -12.78 2.29
C ARG A 427 5.99 -13.26 1.48
N GLN A 428 6.23 -12.66 0.31
CA GLN A 428 7.36 -13.05 -0.55
C GLN A 428 8.72 -12.64 0.03
N TYR A 429 8.86 -11.39 0.50
CA TYR A 429 10.16 -10.81 0.81
C TYR A 429 10.39 -10.52 2.30
N GLY A 430 9.33 -10.44 3.11
CA GLY A 430 9.42 -10.39 4.57
C GLY A 430 9.61 -9.04 5.20
N LEU A 431 9.87 -9.08 6.52
CA LEU A 431 10.00 -7.87 7.33
C LEU A 431 11.29 -7.12 7.03
N SER A 432 12.35 -7.80 6.58
CA SER A 432 13.59 -7.14 6.15
C SER A 432 13.35 -6.24 4.94
N TYR A 433 12.61 -6.73 3.94
CA TYR A 433 12.13 -5.95 2.80
C TYR A 433 11.26 -4.77 3.27
N TYR A 434 10.27 -5.04 4.12
CA TYR A 434 9.34 -4.00 4.55
C TYR A 434 10.04 -2.90 5.36
N ARG A 435 10.94 -3.27 6.27
CA ARG A 435 11.82 -2.34 6.99
C ARG A 435 12.71 -1.54 6.03
N ASN A 436 13.28 -2.20 5.02
CA ASN A 436 14.07 -1.51 4.00
C ASN A 436 13.20 -0.47 3.26
N LEU A 437 11.99 -0.83 2.81
CA LEU A 437 11.08 0.12 2.19
C LEU A 437 10.84 1.34 3.08
N LEU A 438 10.45 1.11 4.33
CA LEU A 438 10.13 2.16 5.30
C LEU A 438 11.33 3.07 5.62
N GLN A 439 12.55 2.55 5.67
CA GLN A 439 13.75 3.27 6.11
C GLN A 439 14.70 3.65 4.97
N ASN A 440 14.33 3.40 3.71
CA ASN A 440 15.12 3.75 2.56
C ASN A 440 14.77 5.16 2.07
N PHE A 441 15.81 5.98 1.91
CA PHE A 441 15.77 7.36 1.44
C PHE A 441 16.63 7.56 0.17
N SER A 442 16.93 6.49 -0.57
CA SER A 442 17.77 6.56 -1.77
C SER A 442 17.07 7.23 -2.97
N SER A 443 15.75 7.43 -2.89
CA SER A 443 14.94 8.02 -3.94
C SER A 443 13.77 8.81 -3.33
N ILE A 444 13.39 9.89 -4.01
CA ILE A 444 12.14 10.64 -3.79
C ILE A 444 10.98 10.11 -4.65
N ASP A 445 11.27 9.28 -5.66
CA ASP A 445 10.26 8.61 -6.46
C ASP A 445 9.82 7.29 -5.79
N SER A 446 8.52 7.20 -5.50
CA SER A 446 7.91 6.08 -4.77
C SER A 446 8.00 4.75 -5.52
N ALA A 447 7.82 4.76 -6.85
CA ALA A 447 7.91 3.53 -7.65
C ALA A 447 9.35 2.99 -7.68
N THR A 448 10.33 3.89 -7.85
CA THR A 448 11.76 3.57 -7.78
C THR A 448 12.14 3.03 -6.41
N LEU A 449 11.63 3.63 -5.33
CA LEU A 449 11.92 3.16 -3.97
C LEU A 449 11.37 1.75 -3.73
N LEU A 450 10.11 1.51 -4.11
CA LEU A 450 9.50 0.19 -4.00
C LEU A 450 10.28 -0.85 -4.82
N ASN A 451 10.67 -0.49 -6.05
CA ASN A 451 11.50 -1.34 -6.88
C ASN A 451 12.83 -1.71 -6.20
N SER A 452 13.55 -0.72 -5.65
CA SER A 452 14.81 -0.95 -4.94
C SER A 452 14.63 -1.82 -3.71
N ALA A 453 13.55 -1.63 -2.93
CA ALA A 453 13.26 -2.47 -1.78
C ALA A 453 12.98 -3.92 -2.18
N ILE A 454 12.18 -4.14 -3.23
CA ILE A 454 11.90 -5.49 -3.77
C ILE A 454 13.22 -6.18 -4.18
N GLN A 455 14.11 -5.46 -4.86
CA GLN A 455 15.42 -5.98 -5.27
C GLN A 455 16.30 -6.33 -4.07
N ALA A 456 16.33 -5.47 -3.04
CA ALA A 456 17.04 -5.74 -1.80
C ALA A 456 16.47 -6.98 -1.05
N GLY A 457 15.18 -7.25 -1.19
CA GLY A 457 14.50 -8.44 -0.68
C GLY A 457 14.71 -9.71 -1.52
N GLY A 458 15.46 -9.64 -2.64
CA GLY A 458 15.76 -10.77 -3.53
C GLY A 458 14.80 -10.93 -4.71
N GLY A 459 13.86 -10.01 -4.93
CA GLY A 459 13.00 -9.97 -6.12
C GLY A 459 13.69 -9.34 -7.34
N ALA A 460 13.12 -9.52 -8.54
CA ALA A 460 13.69 -8.94 -9.75
C ALA A 460 13.42 -7.41 -9.87
N GLY A 461 12.30 -6.95 -9.33
CA GLY A 461 11.87 -5.55 -9.37
C GLY A 461 10.34 -5.41 -9.35
N LEU A 462 9.86 -4.17 -9.38
CA LEU A 462 8.42 -3.85 -9.25
C LEU A 462 7.58 -4.48 -10.36
N GLY A 463 8.00 -4.37 -11.62
CA GLY A 463 7.25 -4.91 -12.76
C GLY A 463 7.06 -6.43 -12.71
N ASP A 464 8.12 -7.16 -12.33
CA ASP A 464 8.06 -8.62 -12.14
C ASP A 464 7.19 -8.99 -10.94
N ALA A 465 7.36 -8.30 -9.80
CA ALA A 465 6.58 -8.55 -8.60
C ALA A 465 5.07 -8.33 -8.83
N VAL A 466 4.70 -7.28 -9.56
CA VAL A 466 3.30 -7.02 -9.96
C VAL A 466 2.80 -8.10 -10.92
N ALA A 467 3.59 -8.55 -11.90
CA ALA A 467 3.19 -9.66 -12.78
C ALA A 467 3.00 -10.99 -12.05
N ARG A 468 3.81 -11.27 -11.02
CA ARG A 468 3.65 -12.43 -10.15
C ARG A 468 2.43 -12.28 -9.24
N TRP A 469 2.23 -11.10 -8.64
CA TRP A 469 1.05 -10.78 -7.84
C TRP A 469 -0.25 -10.98 -8.63
N GLY A 470 -0.29 -10.50 -9.87
CA GLY A 470 -1.43 -10.65 -10.77
C GLY A 470 -1.87 -12.11 -10.94
N THR A 471 -0.95 -13.09 -10.84
CA THR A 471 -1.31 -14.51 -10.91
C THR A 471 -2.28 -14.96 -9.82
N ALA A 472 -2.35 -14.26 -8.68
CA ALA A 472 -3.28 -14.55 -7.61
C ALA A 472 -4.75 -14.39 -8.01
N ILE A 473 -5.05 -13.65 -9.09
CA ILE A 473 -6.40 -13.60 -9.69
C ILE A 473 -6.85 -14.99 -10.16
N ALA A 474 -5.92 -15.90 -10.49
CA ALA A 474 -6.24 -17.28 -10.79
C ALA A 474 -6.70 -18.09 -9.55
N LEU A 475 -6.74 -17.50 -8.35
CA LEU A 475 -7.12 -18.14 -7.08
C LEU A 475 -6.16 -19.27 -6.70
N LEU A 476 -4.86 -18.94 -6.70
CA LEU A 476 -3.80 -19.89 -6.40
C LEU A 476 -3.91 -20.46 -4.96
N PRO A 477 -3.82 -21.78 -4.78
CA PRO A 477 -3.83 -22.40 -3.45
C PRO A 477 -2.53 -22.08 -2.69
N ALA A 478 -2.62 -21.55 -1.48
CA ALA A 478 -1.43 -21.04 -0.78
C ALA A 478 -0.40 -22.13 -0.44
N ALA A 479 -0.85 -23.32 -0.06
CA ALA A 479 0.02 -24.41 0.39
C ALA A 479 0.67 -25.22 -0.75
N SER A 480 0.16 -25.09 -1.98
CA SER A 480 0.59 -25.91 -3.12
C SER A 480 0.90 -25.10 -4.37
N SER A 481 1.20 -23.81 -4.18
CA SER A 481 1.68 -22.93 -5.25
C SER A 481 3.21 -22.84 -5.23
N PRO A 482 3.84 -22.60 -6.38
CA PRO A 482 5.28 -22.38 -6.47
C PRO A 482 5.73 -21.15 -5.67
N SER A 483 6.97 -21.19 -5.16
CA SER A 483 7.59 -20.04 -4.48
C SER A 483 7.66 -18.81 -5.39
N GLY A 484 7.49 -17.61 -4.82
CA GLY A 484 7.41 -16.37 -5.59
C GLY A 484 6.03 -16.10 -6.19
N PHE A 485 5.04 -16.96 -5.92
CA PHE A 485 3.65 -16.82 -6.33
C PHE A 485 2.72 -17.05 -5.13
N ALA A 486 1.43 -16.70 -5.29
CA ALA A 486 0.39 -16.81 -4.26
C ALA A 486 0.70 -16.04 -2.95
N TYR A 487 -0.04 -16.35 -1.88
CA TYR A 487 0.06 -15.73 -0.55
C TYR A 487 0.33 -16.80 0.51
N PRO A 488 1.56 -17.32 0.62
CA PRO A 488 1.90 -18.31 1.65
C PRO A 488 1.86 -17.70 3.06
N ALA A 489 1.71 -18.54 4.08
CA ALA A 489 1.92 -18.11 5.46
C ALA A 489 3.40 -17.76 5.68
N ARG A 490 3.67 -16.81 6.57
CA ARG A 490 5.04 -16.42 6.94
C ARG A 490 5.14 -16.23 8.44
N THR A 491 6.22 -16.73 9.04
CA THR A 491 6.58 -16.45 10.43
C THR A 491 8.00 -15.94 10.47
N GLU A 492 8.22 -14.79 11.11
CA GLU A 492 9.52 -14.13 11.20
C GLU A 492 9.65 -13.45 12.57
N GLY A 493 10.47 -14.03 13.46
CA GLY A 493 10.57 -13.57 14.84
C GLY A 493 9.22 -13.65 15.55
N SER A 494 8.74 -12.52 16.07
CA SER A 494 7.43 -12.41 16.72
C SER A 494 6.27 -12.19 15.74
N PHE A 495 6.51 -12.01 14.45
CA PHE A 495 5.45 -11.75 13.50
C PHE A 495 4.96 -13.06 12.88
N SER A 496 3.65 -13.25 12.87
CA SER A 496 2.99 -14.34 12.17
C SER A 496 1.95 -13.78 11.22
N ILE A 497 2.09 -14.11 9.95
CA ILE A 497 1.25 -13.62 8.86
C ILE A 497 0.57 -14.84 8.25
N PRO A 498 -0.76 -14.94 8.31
CA PRO A 498 -1.47 -16.11 7.80
C PRO A 498 -1.40 -16.16 6.27
N ALA A 499 -1.55 -17.37 5.72
CA ALA A 499 -1.76 -17.56 4.29
C ALA A 499 -3.08 -16.93 3.84
N VAL A 500 -3.15 -16.56 2.56
CA VAL A 500 -4.42 -16.26 1.87
C VAL A 500 -4.63 -17.34 0.82
N ASN A 501 -5.58 -18.25 1.07
CA ASN A 501 -5.82 -19.39 0.21
C ASN A 501 -6.83 -19.02 -0.88
N GLY A 502 -6.34 -18.79 -2.12
CA GLY A 502 -7.15 -18.32 -3.24
C GLY A 502 -8.48 -19.07 -3.47
N PRO A 503 -8.53 -20.41 -3.43
CA PRO A 503 -9.77 -21.17 -3.66
C PRO A 503 -10.93 -20.79 -2.73
N ASP A 504 -10.65 -20.31 -1.52
CA ASP A 504 -11.67 -19.88 -0.55
C ASP A 504 -12.47 -18.67 -1.05
N TYR A 505 -11.92 -17.93 -2.02
CA TYR A 505 -12.48 -16.69 -2.58
C TYR A 505 -13.15 -16.88 -3.93
N SER A 506 -13.40 -18.12 -4.36
CA SER A 506 -14.03 -18.43 -5.65
C SER A 506 -15.37 -17.71 -5.88
N GLY A 507 -16.18 -17.54 -4.82
CA GLY A 507 -17.44 -16.80 -4.87
C GLY A 507 -17.29 -15.28 -4.90
N GLN A 508 -16.09 -14.74 -4.70
CA GLN A 508 -15.83 -13.29 -4.65
C GLN A 508 -15.04 -12.79 -5.87
N ARG A 509 -14.54 -13.69 -6.72
CA ARG A 509 -13.79 -13.29 -7.93
C ARG A 509 -14.73 -12.86 -9.05
N ALA A 510 -14.70 -11.57 -9.37
CA ALA A 510 -15.26 -11.04 -10.61
C ALA A 510 -14.26 -11.25 -11.77
N MET A 511 -14.76 -11.50 -12.98
CA MET A 511 -13.96 -11.56 -14.21
C MET A 511 -14.43 -10.47 -15.19
N PRO A 512 -13.52 -9.81 -15.94
CA PRO A 512 -13.92 -8.78 -16.90
C PRO A 512 -14.82 -9.31 -18.01
N SER A 513 -15.85 -8.54 -18.35
CA SER A 513 -16.79 -8.83 -19.45
C SER A 513 -16.40 -8.16 -20.78
N SER A 514 -15.40 -7.29 -20.78
CA SER A 514 -14.91 -6.57 -21.97
C SER A 514 -13.40 -6.33 -21.90
N VAL A 515 -12.74 -6.30 -23.04
CA VAL A 515 -11.32 -5.93 -23.15
C VAL A 515 -11.18 -4.42 -23.02
N PRO A 516 -10.34 -3.89 -22.10
CA PRO A 516 -10.10 -2.44 -22.01
C PRO A 516 -9.36 -1.94 -23.25
N ALA A 517 -9.45 -0.65 -23.55
CA ALA A 517 -8.70 -0.05 -24.66
C ALA A 517 -7.19 0.00 -24.39
N THR A 518 -6.81 0.15 -23.13
CA THR A 518 -5.43 0.24 -22.66
C THR A 518 -5.28 -0.54 -21.37
N LEU A 519 -4.15 -1.22 -21.19
CA LEU A 519 -3.73 -1.79 -19.92
C LEU A 519 -3.02 -0.72 -19.09
N GLN A 520 -3.65 -0.28 -17.99
CA GLN A 520 -3.17 0.78 -17.11
C GLN A 520 -1.80 0.46 -16.50
N GLY A 521 -1.08 1.49 -16.04
CA GLY A 521 0.24 1.35 -15.43
C GLY A 521 0.20 0.40 -14.23
N TYR A 522 0.97 -0.69 -14.27
CA TYR A 522 0.92 -1.77 -13.27
C TYR A 522 -0.45 -2.47 -13.12
N GLY A 523 -1.40 -2.25 -14.03
CA GLY A 523 -2.72 -2.87 -14.03
C GLY A 523 -2.72 -4.30 -14.60
N HIS A 524 -3.82 -5.03 -14.35
CA HIS A 524 -4.01 -6.40 -14.81
C HIS A 524 -5.27 -6.58 -15.66
N PHE A 525 -5.22 -7.51 -16.59
CA PHE A 525 -6.39 -7.99 -17.31
C PHE A 525 -6.41 -9.52 -17.35
N PRO A 526 -7.23 -10.18 -16.51
CA PRO A 526 -7.35 -11.64 -16.50
C PRO A 526 -8.35 -12.14 -17.55
N VAL A 527 -8.07 -13.29 -18.14
CA VAL A 527 -8.91 -13.94 -19.14
C VAL A 527 -8.94 -15.44 -18.91
N ALA A 528 -10.13 -15.99 -18.67
CA ALA A 528 -10.31 -17.43 -18.54
C ALA A 528 -10.37 -18.10 -19.93
N ARG A 529 -9.70 -19.24 -20.06
CA ARG A 529 -9.81 -20.16 -21.20
C ARG A 529 -10.57 -21.45 -20.84
N GLY A 530 -10.87 -21.63 -19.55
CA GLY A 530 -11.59 -22.77 -19.01
C GLY A 530 -10.75 -24.05 -19.02
N VAL A 531 -11.43 -25.18 -18.82
CA VAL A 531 -10.84 -26.51 -18.76
C VAL A 531 -10.28 -26.93 -20.13
N LYS A 532 -9.07 -27.49 -20.14
CA LYS A 532 -8.39 -28.02 -21.34
C LYS A 532 -7.89 -29.45 -21.12
N ILE A 533 -7.90 -30.24 -22.19
CA ILE A 533 -7.39 -31.62 -22.26
C ILE A 533 -6.46 -31.70 -23.49
N GLY A 534 -5.38 -32.47 -23.38
CA GLY A 534 -4.35 -32.61 -24.41
C GLY A 534 -3.42 -31.41 -24.42
N THR A 535 -3.55 -30.56 -25.43
CA THR A 535 -2.69 -29.38 -25.64
C THR A 535 -3.52 -28.11 -25.68
N TYR A 536 -3.16 -27.12 -24.87
CA TYR A 536 -3.62 -25.75 -25.04
C TYR A 536 -2.71 -25.02 -26.03
N SER A 537 -3.27 -24.46 -27.10
CA SER A 537 -2.51 -23.65 -28.05
C SER A 537 -3.28 -22.41 -28.50
N GLU A 538 -2.58 -21.28 -28.54
CA GLU A 538 -3.10 -19.98 -28.95
C GLU A 538 -1.93 -19.08 -29.35
N THR A 539 -2.09 -18.23 -30.36
CA THR A 539 -1.17 -17.10 -30.57
C THR A 539 -1.70 -15.90 -29.81
N ILE A 540 -1.02 -15.51 -28.73
CA ILE A 540 -1.38 -14.34 -27.94
C ILE A 540 -0.57 -13.12 -28.42
N THR A 541 -1.11 -11.92 -28.24
CA THR A 541 -0.34 -10.69 -28.40
C THR A 541 0.02 -10.14 -27.04
N VAL A 542 1.31 -10.01 -26.73
CA VAL A 542 1.81 -9.40 -25.49
C VAL A 542 2.01 -7.90 -25.74
N PRO A 543 1.31 -7.00 -25.02
CA PRO A 543 1.51 -5.55 -25.16
C PRO A 543 2.97 -5.15 -24.91
N ALA A 544 3.35 -3.95 -25.33
CA ALA A 544 4.65 -3.38 -24.97
C ALA A 544 4.81 -3.31 -23.44
N TYR A 545 6.05 -3.48 -22.95
CA TYR A 545 6.39 -3.40 -21.52
C TYR A 545 5.48 -4.20 -20.57
N SER A 546 5.01 -5.36 -21.02
CA SER A 546 4.00 -6.16 -20.32
C SER A 546 4.37 -7.63 -20.30
N THR A 547 3.76 -8.37 -19.36
CA THR A 547 3.86 -9.82 -19.26
C THR A 547 2.49 -10.45 -19.37
N VAL A 548 2.40 -11.57 -20.09
CA VAL A 548 1.24 -12.48 -19.99
C VAL A 548 1.66 -13.71 -19.18
N SER A 549 1.05 -13.87 -18.02
CA SER A 549 1.17 -15.09 -17.20
C SER A 549 0.09 -16.09 -17.64
N ILE A 550 0.48 -17.32 -17.96
CA ILE A 550 -0.40 -18.44 -18.28
C ILE A 550 -0.40 -19.38 -17.07
N VAL A 551 -1.52 -19.43 -16.36
CA VAL A 551 -1.71 -20.25 -15.16
C VAL A 551 -2.55 -21.47 -15.49
N VAL A 552 -2.06 -22.65 -15.10
CA VAL A 552 -2.68 -23.97 -15.31
C VAL A 552 -2.81 -24.67 -13.96
N GLN A 553 -4.03 -25.03 -13.57
CA GLN A 553 -4.33 -25.70 -12.29
C GLN A 553 -5.54 -26.62 -12.37
#